data_AF-A0A1I1P7V3-F1
#
_entry.id   AF-A0A1I1P7V3-F1
#
_cell.length_a   1.000
_cell.length_b   1.000
_cell.length_c   1.000
_cell.angle_alpha   90.00
_cell.angle_beta   90.00
_cell.angle_gamma   90.00
#
_symmetry.space_group_name_H-M   'P 1'
#
loop_
_entity.id
_entity.type
_entity.pdbx_description
1 polymer ?
#
loop_
_entity_poly.entity_id
_entity_poly.type
_entity_poly.pdbx_seq_one_letter_code
_entity_poly.pdbx_strand_id
1 'polypeptide(L)'
;MKQTLTYLLIVFLCFSCKTDDATPDCSAVLCEEPNLNINLIDSETYLNVILQDNIEAESIVIKNASENVMPFSISESNGNLYIAKQNTSDTLEIQINSEIVATISYDTTAPKTNECCDFGILTNVDIEGLSYIVENNLISIYI
;
A
#
# COMPACT_ATOMS: atom_id res chain seq x y z
N MET A 1 -1.31 -75.41 16.98
CA MET A 1 -1.86 -74.04 16.78
C MET A 1 -1.28 -73.12 17.83
N LYS A 2 -0.37 -72.22 17.47
CA LYS A 2 0.05 -71.08 18.29
C LYS A 2 0.21 -69.89 17.35
N GLN A 3 -0.68 -68.91 17.51
CA GLN A 3 -0.72 -67.66 16.76
C GLN A 3 0.34 -66.72 17.34
N THR A 4 1.26 -66.22 16.51
CA THR A 4 2.18 -65.14 16.85
C THR A 4 1.60 -63.84 16.34
N LEU A 5 0.88 -63.12 17.22
CA LEU A 5 0.35 -61.79 16.97
C LEU A 5 1.50 -60.79 17.15
N THR A 6 2.00 -60.24 16.03
CA THR A 6 3.09 -59.25 16.03
C THR A 6 2.47 -57.87 16.24
N TYR A 7 2.71 -57.26 17.40
CA TYR A 7 2.26 -55.89 17.69
C TYR A 7 3.18 -54.88 17.00
N LEU A 8 2.62 -54.09 16.09
CA LEU A 8 3.27 -52.95 15.44
C LEU A 8 3.28 -51.77 16.42
N LEU A 9 4.45 -51.47 16.99
CA LEU A 9 4.66 -50.31 17.86
C LEU A 9 4.78 -49.04 16.99
N ILE A 10 3.67 -48.31 16.83
CA ILE A 10 3.67 -46.99 16.20
C ILE A 10 4.17 -45.99 17.25
N VAL A 11 5.41 -45.55 17.10
CA VAL A 11 5.99 -44.44 17.88
C VAL A 11 5.42 -43.14 17.33
N PHE A 12 4.36 -42.64 17.95
CA PHE A 12 3.87 -41.28 17.72
C PHE A 12 4.81 -40.30 18.45
N LEU A 13 5.78 -39.75 17.71
CA LEU A 13 6.55 -38.59 18.14
C LEU A 13 5.63 -37.36 18.11
N CYS A 14 4.92 -37.09 19.21
CA CYS A 14 4.28 -35.81 19.44
C CYS A 14 5.39 -34.77 19.73
N PHE A 15 5.92 -34.15 18.68
CA PHE A 15 6.63 -32.89 18.83
C PHE A 15 5.62 -31.82 19.26
N SER A 16 5.54 -31.56 20.57
CA SER A 16 4.98 -30.32 21.08
C SER A 16 5.93 -29.18 20.72
N CYS A 17 5.78 -28.60 19.53
CA CYS A 17 6.30 -27.27 19.26
C CYS A 17 5.47 -26.27 20.06
N LYS A 18 5.90 -25.95 21.28
CA LYS A 18 5.59 -24.66 21.89
C LYS A 18 6.50 -23.64 21.24
N THR A 19 6.07 -23.05 20.13
CA THR A 19 6.60 -21.77 19.67
C THR A 19 5.74 -20.70 20.30
N ASP A 20 6.18 -20.23 21.46
CA ASP A 20 5.59 -19.11 22.22
C ASP A 20 6.13 -17.78 21.66
N ASP A 21 6.34 -17.71 20.34
CA ASP A 21 6.75 -16.49 19.67
C ASP A 21 5.49 -15.90 19.04
N ALA A 22 4.97 -14.84 19.65
CA ALA A 22 3.85 -14.06 19.16
C ALA A 22 4.13 -13.35 17.81
N THR A 23 5.25 -13.67 17.16
CA THR A 23 5.62 -13.18 15.82
C THR A 23 4.88 -14.00 14.76
N PRO A 24 4.20 -13.36 13.81
CA PRO A 24 3.50 -14.05 12.75
C PRO A 24 4.48 -14.72 11.81
N ASP A 25 4.22 -15.97 11.44
CA ASP A 25 4.94 -16.61 10.35
C ASP A 25 4.45 -16.06 9.01
N CYS A 26 5.16 -15.08 8.48
CA CYS A 26 4.87 -14.42 7.20
C CYS A 26 5.48 -15.13 6.00
N SER A 27 6.13 -16.29 6.20
CA SER A 27 6.85 -16.99 5.14
C SER A 27 5.95 -17.47 3.99
N ALA A 28 4.64 -17.59 4.23
CA ALA A 28 3.66 -18.02 3.25
C ALA A 28 2.70 -16.90 2.80
N VAL A 29 2.84 -15.67 3.32
CA VAL A 29 1.94 -14.57 2.97
C VAL A 29 2.54 -13.78 1.80
N LEU A 30 1.78 -13.72 0.71
CA LEU A 30 2.06 -12.81 -0.41
C LEU A 30 1.33 -11.51 -0.15
N CYS A 31 2.04 -10.52 0.38
CA CYS A 31 1.49 -9.19 0.56
C CYS A 31 1.51 -8.42 -0.75
N GLU A 32 0.48 -7.61 -0.99
CA GLU A 32 0.52 -6.61 -2.04
C GLU A 32 1.64 -5.60 -1.77
N GLU A 33 2.17 -4.96 -2.81
CA GLU A 33 3.19 -3.93 -2.60
C GLU A 33 2.56 -2.73 -1.86
N PRO A 34 3.24 -2.19 -0.83
CA PRO A 34 2.75 -1.03 -0.11
C PRO A 34 2.57 0.13 -1.08
N ASN A 35 1.39 0.73 -1.09
CA ASN A 35 1.06 1.85 -1.96
C ASN A 35 0.39 3.00 -1.21
N LEU A 36 0.55 4.19 -1.76
CA LEU A 36 -0.26 5.35 -1.42
C LEU A 36 -1.45 5.39 -2.38
N ASN A 37 -2.63 5.58 -1.83
CA ASN A 37 -3.86 5.71 -2.60
C ASN A 37 -4.24 7.20 -2.68
N ILE A 38 -4.23 7.75 -3.89
CA ILE A 38 -4.47 9.17 -4.15
C ILE A 38 -5.61 9.33 -5.13
N ASN A 39 -6.55 10.21 -4.80
CA ASN A 39 -7.66 10.60 -5.63
C ASN A 39 -7.53 12.10 -5.97
N LEU A 40 -7.29 12.41 -7.24
CA LEU A 40 -7.25 13.78 -7.74
C LEU A 40 -8.68 14.17 -8.15
N ILE A 41 -9.21 15.20 -7.52
CA ILE A 41 -10.60 15.66 -7.67
C ILE A 41 -10.60 17.05 -8.27
N ASP A 42 -11.38 17.26 -9.33
CA ASP A 42 -11.65 18.59 -9.88
C ASP A 42 -12.46 19.39 -8.85
N SER A 43 -11.94 20.54 -8.43
CA SER A 43 -12.55 21.38 -7.39
C SER A 43 -13.89 22.01 -7.77
N GLU A 44 -14.22 22.08 -9.07
CA GLU A 44 -15.48 22.62 -9.57
C GLU A 44 -16.54 21.52 -9.75
N THR A 45 -16.16 20.39 -10.35
CA THR A 45 -17.09 19.30 -10.71
C THR A 45 -17.21 18.23 -9.62
N TYR A 46 -16.24 18.15 -8.72
CA TYR A 46 -16.11 17.10 -7.70
C TYR A 46 -15.96 15.68 -8.28
N LEU A 47 -15.52 15.57 -9.53
CA LEU A 47 -15.24 14.29 -10.19
C LEU A 47 -13.74 13.99 -10.14
N ASN A 48 -13.39 12.71 -10.28
CA ASN A 48 -11.99 12.31 -10.42
C ASN A 48 -11.44 12.82 -11.76
N VAL A 49 -10.34 13.58 -11.70
CA VAL A 49 -9.75 14.27 -12.87
C VAL A 49 -9.25 13.28 -13.91
N ILE A 50 -8.66 12.16 -13.48
CA ILE A 50 -8.10 11.15 -14.38
C ILE A 50 -9.20 10.54 -15.26
N LEU A 51 -10.34 10.18 -14.67
CA LEU A 51 -11.47 9.65 -15.42
C LEU A 51 -12.22 10.72 -16.23
N GLN A 52 -12.41 11.91 -15.66
CA GLN A 52 -13.14 12.99 -16.31
C GLN A 52 -12.46 13.40 -17.63
N ASP A 53 -11.14 13.57 -17.59
CA ASP A 53 -10.38 14.12 -18.69
C ASP A 53 -9.72 13.03 -19.56
N ASN A 54 -9.94 11.75 -19.24
CA ASN A 54 -9.33 10.59 -19.88
C ASN A 54 -7.79 10.70 -19.91
N ILE A 55 -7.21 10.94 -18.73
CA ILE A 55 -5.77 11.08 -18.57
C ILE A 55 -5.12 9.70 -18.64
N GLU A 56 -4.31 9.49 -19.67
CA GLU A 56 -3.56 8.26 -19.87
C GLU A 56 -2.33 8.19 -18.96
N ALA A 57 -1.93 6.98 -18.54
CA ALA A 57 -0.83 6.79 -17.60
C ALA A 57 0.50 7.36 -18.10
N GLU A 58 0.75 7.36 -19.41
CA GLU A 58 1.96 7.90 -20.03
C GLU A 58 2.09 9.43 -19.86
N SER A 59 0.99 10.11 -19.56
CA SER A 59 0.99 11.56 -19.30
C SER A 59 1.30 11.91 -17.84
N ILE A 60 1.33 10.91 -16.95
CA ILE A 60 1.55 11.08 -15.52
C ILE A 60 3.00 10.72 -15.18
N VAL A 61 3.69 11.62 -14.50
CA VAL A 61 5.02 11.38 -13.95
C VAL A 61 4.99 11.68 -12.47
N ILE A 62 5.39 10.72 -11.65
CA ILE A 62 5.44 10.88 -10.20
C ILE A 62 6.89 10.77 -9.79
N LYS A 63 7.38 11.74 -9.03
CA LYS A 63 8.76 11.75 -8.53
C LYS A 63 8.78 11.85 -7.02
N ASN A 64 9.82 11.31 -6.40
CA ASN A 64 10.07 11.57 -4.98
C ASN A 64 11.02 12.76 -4.76
N ALA A 65 11.31 13.08 -3.50
CA ALA A 65 12.21 14.17 -3.11
C ALA A 65 13.64 14.07 -3.69
N SER A 66 14.04 12.87 -4.14
CA SER A 66 15.34 12.61 -4.78
C SER A 66 15.25 12.62 -6.31
N GLU A 67 14.15 13.13 -6.90
CA GLU A 67 13.88 13.16 -8.33
C GLU A 67 13.78 11.77 -9.00
N ASN A 68 13.63 10.70 -8.22
CA ASN A 68 13.45 9.37 -8.78
C ASN A 68 11.99 9.18 -9.23
N VAL A 69 11.80 8.65 -10.43
CA VAL A 69 10.47 8.30 -10.94
C VAL A 69 9.92 7.13 -10.13
N MET A 70 8.72 7.31 -9.60
CA MET A 70 8.03 6.35 -8.76
C MET A 70 7.10 5.48 -9.62
N PRO A 71 7.13 4.14 -9.45
CA PRO A 71 6.13 3.27 -10.07
C PRO A 71 4.74 3.58 -9.52
N PHE A 72 3.73 3.57 -10.39
CA PHE A 72 2.33 3.70 -10.00
C PHE A 72 1.42 2.88 -10.91
N SER A 73 0.16 2.74 -10.52
CA SER A 73 -0.93 2.23 -11.35
C SER A 73 -2.18 3.09 -11.19
N ILE A 74 -3.08 3.02 -12.16
CA ILE A 74 -4.36 3.72 -12.15
C ILE A 74 -5.46 2.67 -12.00
N SER A 75 -6.39 2.90 -11.06
CA SER A 75 -7.62 2.13 -10.99
C SER A 75 -8.58 2.54 -12.11
N GLU A 76 -8.84 1.66 -13.07
CA GLU A 76 -9.79 1.92 -14.16
C GLU A 76 -11.22 2.20 -13.65
N SER A 77 -11.56 1.73 -12.45
CA SER A 77 -12.91 1.83 -11.90
C SER A 77 -13.22 3.16 -11.21
N ASN A 78 -12.22 3.85 -10.68
CA ASN A 78 -12.40 5.08 -9.90
C ASN A 78 -11.35 6.18 -10.18
N GLY A 79 -10.34 5.89 -11.00
CA GLY A 79 -9.29 6.83 -11.38
C GLY A 79 -8.26 7.09 -10.29
N ASN A 80 -8.26 6.35 -9.19
CA ASN A 80 -7.28 6.54 -8.14
C ASN A 80 -5.88 6.11 -8.61
N LEU A 81 -4.87 6.85 -8.15
CA LEU A 81 -3.47 6.50 -8.30
C LEU A 81 -3.04 5.63 -7.12
N TYR A 82 -2.44 4.48 -7.42
CA TYR A 82 -1.73 3.65 -6.45
C TYR A 82 -0.23 3.77 -6.69
N ILE A 83 0.46 4.51 -5.83
CA ILE A 83 1.87 4.86 -5.98
C ILE A 83 2.70 3.99 -5.05
N ALA A 84 3.73 3.32 -5.56
CA ALA A 84 4.58 2.46 -4.75
C ALA A 84 5.25 3.24 -3.61
N LYS A 85 5.05 2.80 -2.37
CA LYS A 85 5.63 3.41 -1.17
C LYS A 85 6.99 2.77 -0.87
N GLN A 86 8.05 3.57 -0.93
CA GLN A 86 9.42 3.11 -0.66
C GLN A 86 9.87 3.42 0.78
N ASN A 87 9.38 4.53 1.35
CA ASN A 87 9.82 5.04 2.65
C ASN A 87 8.64 5.28 3.60
N THR A 88 8.93 5.33 4.90
CA THR A 88 7.94 5.74 5.93
C THR A 88 7.71 7.24 5.98
N SER A 89 8.60 8.03 5.40
CA SER A 89 8.48 9.48 5.24
C SER A 89 9.02 9.81 3.86
N ASP A 90 8.25 10.54 3.05
CA ASP A 90 8.68 10.95 1.72
C ASP A 90 7.91 12.19 1.26
N THR A 91 8.42 12.82 0.20
CA THR A 91 7.72 13.86 -0.56
C THR A 91 7.55 13.39 -1.98
N LEU A 92 6.35 13.52 -2.53
CA LEU A 92 6.00 13.18 -3.90
C LEU A 92 5.56 14.41 -4.68
N GLU A 93 6.03 14.51 -5.91
CA GLU A 93 5.56 15.47 -6.90
C GLU A 93 4.81 14.70 -7.99
N ILE A 94 3.54 15.04 -8.19
CA ILE A 94 2.70 14.48 -9.25
C ILE A 94 2.65 15.50 -10.38
N GLN A 95 3.07 15.06 -11.56
CA GLN A 95 2.99 15.82 -12.80
C GLN A 95 2.00 15.17 -13.75
N ILE A 96 1.17 15.97 -14.40
CA ILE A 96 0.27 15.57 -15.47
C ILE A 96 0.57 16.46 -16.68
N ASN A 97 0.81 15.88 -17.85
CA ASN A 97 1.16 16.63 -19.06
C ASN A 97 2.35 17.60 -18.86
N SER A 98 3.33 17.21 -18.03
CA SER A 98 4.50 18.02 -17.62
C SER A 98 4.21 19.24 -16.74
N GLU A 99 2.99 19.36 -16.20
CA GLU A 99 2.63 20.36 -15.20
C GLU A 99 2.55 19.70 -13.81
N ILE A 100 3.12 20.35 -12.80
CA ILE A 100 3.01 19.89 -11.40
C ILE A 100 1.59 20.18 -10.92
N VAL A 101 0.84 19.12 -10.63
CA VAL A 101 -0.54 19.23 -10.14
C VAL A 101 -0.64 19.07 -8.63
N ALA A 102 0.34 18.41 -7.98
CA ALA A 102 0.37 18.27 -6.52
C ALA A 102 1.78 17.98 -6.01
N THR A 103 2.14 18.58 -4.87
CA THR A 103 3.32 18.23 -4.07
C THR A 103 2.87 17.79 -2.69
N ILE A 104 3.22 16.56 -2.31
CA ILE A 104 2.64 15.85 -1.16
C ILE A 104 3.79 15.40 -0.26
N SER A 105 3.80 15.85 0.99
CA SER A 105 4.66 15.28 2.02
C SER A 105 3.83 14.40 2.95
N TYR A 106 4.35 13.26 3.35
CA TYR A 106 3.63 12.35 4.25
C TYR A 106 4.58 11.57 5.15
N ASP A 107 4.03 11.12 6.28
CA ASP A 107 4.59 10.05 7.09
C ASP A 107 3.63 8.85 7.12
N THR A 108 4.14 7.67 7.42
CA THR A 108 3.35 6.51 7.85
C THR A 108 3.83 6.06 9.21
N THR A 109 2.89 5.68 10.08
CA THR A 109 3.28 4.97 11.31
C THR A 109 4.03 3.69 10.96
N ALA A 110 4.87 3.22 11.88
CA ALA A 110 5.33 1.84 11.80
C ALA A 110 4.12 0.89 11.73
N PRO A 111 4.26 -0.26 11.06
CA PRO A 111 3.28 -1.34 11.13
C PRO A 111 2.97 -1.64 12.60
N LYS A 112 1.69 -1.57 12.97
CA LYS A 112 1.19 -1.77 14.34
C LYS A 112 0.82 -3.23 14.59
N THR A 113 0.46 -3.97 13.55
CA THR A 113 0.02 -5.34 13.71
C THR A 113 1.20 -6.30 13.59
N ASN A 114 1.17 -7.33 14.41
CA ASN A 114 1.80 -8.61 14.10
C ASN A 114 0.99 -9.25 12.95
N GLU A 115 0.87 -8.58 11.81
CA GLU A 115 0.31 -9.16 10.59
C GLU A 115 1.27 -8.85 9.45
N CYS A 116 1.31 -9.76 8.50
CA CYS A 116 2.37 -9.76 7.49
C CYS A 116 2.28 -8.60 6.50
N CYS A 117 1.10 -7.96 6.37
CA CYS A 117 0.80 -6.95 5.35
C CYS A 117 0.30 -5.63 5.95
N ASP A 118 0.80 -5.25 7.12
CA ASP A 118 0.57 -3.91 7.65
C ASP A 118 1.63 -2.94 7.12
N PHE A 119 1.18 -1.92 6.40
CA PHE A 119 2.03 -0.91 5.76
C PHE A 119 2.03 0.43 6.48
N GLY A 120 1.39 0.49 7.65
CA GLY A 120 1.22 1.69 8.45
C GLY A 120 0.01 2.52 8.06
N ILE A 121 -0.29 3.51 8.90
CA ILE A 121 -1.38 4.48 8.70
C ILE A 121 -0.75 5.80 8.27
N LEU A 122 -1.39 6.50 7.32
CA LEU A 122 -0.95 7.83 6.92
C LEU A 122 -1.07 8.84 8.07
N THR A 123 -0.01 9.60 8.28
CA THR A 123 0.12 10.62 9.30
C THR A 123 0.87 11.82 8.74
N ASN A 124 0.68 13.01 9.34
CA ASN A 124 1.40 14.22 8.95
C ASN A 124 1.39 14.49 7.43
N VAL A 125 0.26 14.20 6.78
CA VAL A 125 0.07 14.52 5.36
C VAL A 125 -0.01 16.03 5.23
N ASP A 126 0.78 16.58 4.32
CA ASP A 126 0.76 18.00 3.96
C ASP A 126 0.82 18.13 2.44
N ILE A 127 0.01 19.02 1.88
CA ILE A 127 -0.09 19.23 0.43
C ILE A 127 0.00 20.72 0.17
N GLU A 128 0.98 21.12 -0.65
CA GLU A 128 1.28 22.53 -0.86
C GLU A 128 0.16 23.23 -1.64
N GLY A 129 -0.47 24.23 -1.03
CA GLY A 129 -1.38 25.16 -1.71
C GLY A 129 -2.74 24.59 -2.13
N LEU A 130 -3.04 23.34 -1.79
CA LEU A 130 -4.27 22.64 -2.21
C LEU A 130 -5.13 22.24 -1.01
N SER A 131 -6.44 22.16 -1.24
CA SER A 131 -7.35 21.56 -0.27
C SER A 131 -7.31 20.04 -0.39
N TYR A 132 -7.36 19.32 0.73
CA TYR A 132 -7.34 17.86 0.73
C TYR A 132 -8.06 17.25 1.93
N ILE A 133 -8.43 15.98 1.79
CA ILE A 133 -9.04 15.15 2.83
C ILE A 133 -8.26 13.84 2.89
N VAL A 134 -7.97 13.37 4.11
CA VAL A 134 -7.37 12.04 4.34
C VAL A 134 -8.37 11.17 5.11
N GLU A 135 -8.84 10.10 4.47
CA GLU A 135 -9.76 9.13 5.07
C GLU A 135 -9.31 7.71 4.75
N ASN A 136 -9.14 6.85 5.76
CA ASN A 136 -8.77 5.45 5.58
C ASN A 136 -7.55 5.23 4.65
N ASN A 137 -6.49 6.02 4.84
CA ASN A 137 -5.28 6.04 4.00
C ASN A 137 -5.50 6.42 2.52
N LEU A 138 -6.67 6.92 2.15
CA LEU A 138 -6.92 7.59 0.87
C LEU A 138 -6.70 9.10 1.03
N ILE A 139 -5.85 9.68 0.19
CA ILE A 139 -5.66 11.13 0.09
C ILE A 139 -6.49 11.65 -1.08
N SER A 140 -7.53 12.43 -0.79
CA SER A 140 -8.32 13.13 -1.81
C SER A 140 -7.84 14.58 -1.92
N ILE A 141 -7.35 14.97 -3.10
CA ILE A 141 -6.75 16.28 -3.36
C ILE A 141 -7.64 17.03 -4.34
N TYR A 142 -8.01 18.26 -4.00
CA TYR A 142 -8.83 19.12 -4.85
C TYR A 142 -7.94 20.05 -5.66
N ILE A 143 -7.90 19.84 -6.98
CA ILE A 143 -7.11 20.60 -7.95
C ILE A 143 -7.96 21.50 -8.84
#